data_AF-A0A2V9KMI2-F1
#
_entry.id   AF-A0A2V9KMI2-F1
#
_cell.length_a   1.000
_cell.length_b   1.000
_cell.length_c   1.000
_cell.angle_alpha   90.00
_cell.angle_beta   90.00
_cell.angle_gamma   90.00
#
_symmetry.space_group_name_H-M   'P 1'
#
loop_
_entity.id
_entity.type
_entity.pdbx_description
1 polymer ?
#
loop_
_entity_poly.entity_id
_entity_poly.type
_entity_poly.pdbx_seq_one_letter_code
_entity_poly.pdbx_strand_id
1 'polypeptide(L)'
;MADKSQSGGRAGRIAVILGLLLVANSAYVAAFGDANLFYVANALIHPLLGGAALAAVIVYIFKSGSKFRLAEPGMYLFYISAGFGIFLALAGMTRPHSLALYAHVATGLAAVLFILLRLRKLAKAARAGRRLAPTSDAASFDPRVYSLSAGVMMVSAFFYLTFAAYHHLHPDSEFQIQNPSTAPLSMDGEGGGPTSLLFPSSATTVDDRPIKSKFFMDSESCQKCHPDIYAQWKSSMHHFASFNNQWYRKSIEYMQDTIGIRSSMWCAGCHDHALAFADLMQKRPIREIEGTPEGQNGLGCMSCHSIVHVKDSMGQGGFVMEYPPLDELASSKNPVLHWLHNYAVLLDPKPHRNAFLKPFHKDPRLVPEFCSACHKVHLDVPVNHYRWIRGFDDYDNWQASGVSGLGARSFYYPPQPQMCVDCHMPLVPSKDFANLNGFVHSHRFAAANTAVPASYGDKEQVQAVEK
;
A
#
# COMPACT_ATOMS: atom_id res chain seq x y z
N MET A 1 0.98 -52.93 24.84
CA MET A 1 -0.17 -52.30 24.13
C MET A 1 -0.77 -51.06 24.83
N ALA A 2 -0.30 -50.63 26.01
CA ALA A 2 -0.84 -49.47 26.74
C ALA A 2 -0.35 -48.08 26.27
N ASP A 3 0.69 -48.00 25.41
CA ASP A 3 1.38 -46.74 25.06
C ASP A 3 0.73 -45.97 23.88
N LYS A 4 -0.07 -46.67 23.05
CA LYS A 4 -0.75 -46.05 21.89
C LYS A 4 -1.92 -45.12 22.30
N SER A 5 -2.60 -45.38 23.42
CA SER A 5 -3.78 -44.58 23.81
C SER A 5 -3.42 -43.23 24.43
N GLN A 6 -2.35 -43.17 25.25
CA GLN A 6 -1.85 -41.90 25.83
C GLN A 6 -1.19 -41.00 24.76
N SER A 7 -0.43 -41.59 23.84
CA SER A 7 0.27 -40.84 22.80
C SER A 7 -0.67 -40.22 21.76
N GLY A 8 -1.79 -40.89 21.43
CA GLY A 8 -2.86 -40.31 20.60
C GLY A 8 -3.59 -39.13 21.26
N GLY A 9 -3.84 -39.21 22.57
CA GLY A 9 -4.46 -38.12 23.33
C GLY A 9 -3.60 -36.85 23.40
N ARG A 10 -2.29 -36.98 23.57
CA ARG A 10 -1.34 -35.84 23.56
C ARG A 10 -1.28 -35.18 22.18
N ALA A 11 -1.22 -35.97 21.10
CA ALA A 11 -1.21 -35.48 19.74
C ALA A 11 -2.51 -34.71 19.39
N GLY A 12 -3.66 -35.20 19.83
CA GLY A 12 -4.95 -34.53 19.63
C GLY A 12 -5.03 -33.17 20.35
N ARG A 13 -4.53 -33.09 21.59
CA ARG A 13 -4.45 -31.81 22.33
C ARG A 13 -3.57 -30.79 21.60
N ILE A 14 -2.41 -31.21 21.10
CA ILE A 14 -1.50 -30.33 20.34
C ILE A 14 -2.20 -29.84 19.06
N ALA A 15 -2.85 -30.72 18.30
CA ALA A 15 -3.57 -30.34 17.09
C ALA A 15 -4.69 -29.32 17.37
N VAL A 16 -5.45 -29.49 18.45
CA VAL A 16 -6.47 -28.51 18.87
C VAL A 16 -5.82 -27.18 19.24
N ILE A 17 -4.79 -27.17 20.08
CA ILE A 17 -4.12 -25.93 20.50
C ILE A 17 -3.59 -25.16 19.30
N LEU A 18 -2.87 -25.83 18.39
CA LEU A 18 -2.34 -25.21 17.18
C LEU A 18 -3.44 -24.71 16.25
N GLY A 19 -4.54 -25.47 16.10
CA GLY A 19 -5.71 -25.03 15.33
C GLY A 19 -6.38 -23.78 15.91
N LEU A 20 -6.48 -23.68 17.24
CA LEU A 20 -7.05 -22.49 17.90
C LEU A 20 -6.13 -21.27 17.77
N LEU A 21 -4.82 -21.46 17.93
CA LEU A 21 -3.83 -20.41 17.70
C LEU A 21 -3.85 -19.92 16.25
N LEU A 22 -3.98 -20.85 15.29
CA LEU A 22 -4.12 -20.52 13.88
C LEU A 22 -5.38 -19.68 13.62
N VAL A 23 -6.54 -20.05 14.17
CA VAL A 23 -7.79 -19.28 14.03
C VAL A 23 -7.66 -17.87 14.64
N ALA A 24 -7.05 -17.75 15.81
CA ALA A 24 -6.81 -16.46 16.45
C ALA A 24 -5.87 -15.57 15.62
N ASN A 25 -4.76 -16.12 15.13
CA ASN A 25 -3.82 -15.42 14.27
C ASN A 25 -4.42 -15.05 12.91
N SER A 26 -5.23 -15.93 12.29
CA SER A 26 -5.99 -15.62 11.07
C SER A 26 -6.89 -14.40 11.25
N ALA A 27 -7.60 -14.31 12.38
CA ALA A 27 -8.48 -13.17 12.65
C ALA A 27 -7.70 -11.86 12.80
N TYR A 28 -6.53 -11.90 13.45
CA TYR A 28 -5.64 -10.75 13.58
C TYR A 28 -5.10 -10.28 12.21
N VAL A 29 -4.51 -11.19 11.43
CA VAL A 29 -3.95 -10.86 10.09
C VAL A 29 -5.05 -10.41 9.12
N ALA A 30 -6.27 -10.96 9.23
CA ALA A 30 -7.39 -10.49 8.42
C ALA A 30 -7.85 -9.07 8.81
N ALA A 31 -7.86 -8.74 10.11
CA ALA A 31 -8.36 -7.46 10.62
C ALA A 31 -7.42 -6.29 10.29
N PHE A 32 -6.12 -6.44 10.52
CA PHE A 32 -5.15 -5.36 10.35
C PHE A 32 -4.39 -5.44 9.02
N GLY A 33 -3.57 -4.44 8.74
CA GLY A 33 -2.70 -4.41 7.56
C GLY A 33 -1.64 -3.33 7.71
N ASP A 34 -1.07 -3.22 8.90
CA ASP A 34 -0.21 -2.12 9.29
C ASP A 34 1.24 -2.41 8.88
N ALA A 35 1.95 -1.39 8.40
CA ALA A 35 3.35 -1.47 8.02
C ALA A 35 4.29 -1.35 9.24
N ASN A 36 4.11 -2.24 10.23
CA ASN A 36 4.95 -2.32 11.42
C ASN A 36 5.48 -3.75 11.65
N LEU A 37 6.58 -3.86 12.42
CA LEU A 37 7.25 -5.13 12.68
C LEU A 37 6.34 -6.16 13.37
N PHE A 38 5.43 -5.72 14.25
CA PHE A 38 4.56 -6.63 14.99
C PHE A 38 3.55 -7.32 14.06
N TYR A 39 2.95 -6.57 13.13
CA TYR A 39 2.07 -7.14 12.12
C TYR A 39 2.85 -8.06 11.16
N VAL A 40 3.98 -7.61 10.63
CA VAL A 40 4.82 -8.41 9.71
C VAL A 40 5.26 -9.73 10.34
N ALA A 41 5.66 -9.72 11.62
CA ALA A 41 6.01 -10.93 12.34
C ALA A 41 4.81 -11.89 12.47
N ASN A 42 3.61 -11.38 12.77
CA ASN A 42 2.40 -12.20 12.83
C ASN A 42 2.01 -12.80 11.47
N ALA A 43 2.19 -12.05 10.38
CA ALA A 43 1.97 -12.53 9.01
C ALA A 43 2.95 -13.66 8.64
N LEU A 44 4.24 -13.55 9.03
CA LEU A 44 5.23 -14.62 8.85
C LEU A 44 4.96 -15.85 9.73
N ILE A 45 4.42 -15.65 10.94
CA ILE A 45 4.03 -16.74 11.85
C ILE A 45 2.84 -17.54 11.30
N HIS A 46 1.94 -16.91 10.54
CA HIS A 46 0.73 -17.54 10.01
C HIS A 46 1.00 -18.85 9.23
N PRO A 47 1.84 -18.88 8.17
CA PRO A 47 2.15 -20.12 7.45
C PRO A 47 2.89 -21.15 8.32
N LEU A 48 3.71 -20.71 9.29
CA LEU A 48 4.40 -21.60 10.23
C LEU A 48 3.39 -22.31 11.16
N LEU A 49 2.42 -21.58 11.69
CA LEU A 49 1.31 -22.14 12.47
C LEU A 49 0.46 -23.08 11.61
N GLY A 50 0.18 -22.71 10.36
CA GLY A 50 -0.54 -23.55 9.40
C GLY A 50 0.17 -24.89 9.15
N GLY A 51 1.47 -24.84 8.86
CA GLY A 51 2.30 -26.03 8.67
C GLY A 51 2.40 -26.90 9.92
N ALA A 52 2.57 -26.29 11.10
CA ALA A 52 2.59 -27.00 12.38
C ALA A 52 1.25 -27.67 12.70
N ALA A 53 0.13 -26.97 12.46
CA ALA A 53 -1.21 -27.52 12.63
C ALA A 53 -1.46 -28.70 11.69
N LEU A 54 -1.06 -28.59 10.42
CA LEU A 54 -1.14 -29.68 9.45
C LEU A 54 -0.34 -30.90 9.91
N ALA A 55 0.92 -30.71 10.32
CA ALA A 55 1.77 -31.79 10.82
C ALA A 55 1.18 -32.45 12.08
N ALA A 56 0.67 -31.66 13.03
CA ALA A 56 0.04 -32.18 14.25
C ALA A 56 -1.21 -33.01 13.95
N VAL A 57 -2.05 -32.57 13.01
CA VAL A 57 -3.22 -33.31 12.53
C VAL A 57 -2.80 -34.63 11.89
N ILE A 58 -1.79 -34.62 11.02
CA ILE A 58 -1.27 -35.84 10.36
C ILE A 58 -0.77 -36.84 11.41
N VAL A 59 0.06 -36.38 12.37
CA VAL A 59 0.57 -37.21 13.47
C VAL A 59 -0.56 -37.78 14.33
N TYR A 60 -1.58 -36.96 14.64
CA TYR A 60 -2.75 -37.41 15.38
C TYR A 60 -3.51 -38.52 14.64
N ILE A 61 -3.73 -38.39 13.34
CA ILE A 61 -4.41 -39.40 12.52
C ILE A 61 -3.62 -40.72 12.53
N PHE A 62 -2.30 -40.66 12.31
CA PHE A 62 -1.45 -41.86 12.34
C PHE A 62 -1.40 -42.55 13.71
N LYS A 63 -1.31 -41.77 14.81
CA LYS A 63 -1.19 -42.34 16.17
C LYS A 63 -2.52 -42.85 16.74
N SER A 64 -3.63 -42.16 16.44
CA SER A 64 -4.96 -42.54 16.94
C SER A 64 -5.54 -43.77 16.23
N GLY A 65 -5.05 -44.09 15.02
CA GLY A 65 -5.66 -45.11 14.16
C GLY A 65 -7.12 -44.80 13.79
N SER A 66 -7.59 -43.58 14.09
CA SER A 66 -9.00 -43.22 14.00
C SER A 66 -9.47 -43.28 12.55
N LYS A 67 -10.75 -43.63 12.36
CA LYS A 67 -11.44 -43.49 11.07
C LYS A 67 -11.72 -42.02 10.71
N PHE A 68 -11.10 -41.05 11.39
CA PHE A 68 -10.99 -39.64 11.00
C PHE A 68 -10.09 -39.50 9.75
N ARG A 69 -10.29 -40.40 8.80
CA ARG A 69 -9.53 -40.63 7.58
C ARG A 69 -10.29 -39.95 6.48
N LEU A 70 -9.84 -38.79 6.02
CA LEU A 70 -10.12 -38.19 4.70
C LEU A 70 -11.58 -38.07 4.18
N ALA A 71 -12.58 -38.68 4.82
CA ALA A 71 -13.97 -38.83 4.38
C ALA A 71 -14.91 -37.86 5.12
N GLU A 72 -14.41 -37.19 6.16
CA GLU A 72 -15.12 -36.09 6.80
C GLU A 72 -14.89 -34.82 5.97
N PRO A 73 -15.95 -34.15 5.48
CA PRO A 73 -15.84 -33.00 4.60
C PRO A 73 -14.92 -31.88 5.13
N GLY A 74 -14.91 -31.66 6.45
CA GLY A 74 -14.06 -30.66 7.08
C GLY A 74 -12.56 -30.95 6.94
N MET A 75 -12.15 -32.22 6.94
CA MET A 75 -10.74 -32.60 6.77
C MET A 75 -10.28 -32.48 5.32
N TYR A 76 -11.14 -32.84 4.36
CA TYR A 76 -10.85 -32.63 2.95
C TYR A 76 -10.64 -31.14 2.63
N LEU A 77 -11.53 -30.28 3.12
CA LEU A 77 -11.41 -28.83 2.98
C LEU A 77 -10.18 -28.26 3.68
N PHE A 78 -9.81 -28.80 4.85
CA PHE A 78 -8.59 -28.41 5.55
C PHE A 78 -7.33 -28.70 4.71
N TYR A 79 -7.24 -29.88 4.10
CA TYR A 79 -6.09 -30.21 3.24
C TYR A 79 -6.04 -29.37 1.97
N ILE A 80 -7.20 -29.07 1.36
CA ILE A 80 -7.26 -28.14 0.21
C ILE A 80 -6.78 -26.75 0.62
N SER A 81 -7.30 -26.23 1.74
CA SER A 81 -6.89 -24.93 2.27
C SER A 81 -5.39 -24.90 2.53
N ALA A 82 -4.84 -25.94 3.17
CA ALA A 82 -3.40 -26.07 3.40
C ALA A 82 -2.59 -26.13 2.09
N GLY A 83 -3.09 -26.83 1.07
CA GLY A 83 -2.47 -26.89 -0.27
C GLY A 83 -2.37 -25.51 -0.91
N PHE A 84 -3.47 -24.73 -0.91
CA PHE A 84 -3.43 -23.35 -1.36
C PHE A 84 -2.53 -22.47 -0.48
N GLY A 85 -2.53 -22.67 0.84
CA GLY A 85 -1.68 -21.92 1.76
C GLY A 85 -0.19 -22.15 1.51
N ILE A 86 0.22 -23.39 1.24
CA ILE A 86 1.60 -23.73 0.86
C ILE A 86 1.94 -23.11 -0.50
N PHE A 87 1.05 -23.20 -1.49
CA PHE A 87 1.25 -22.56 -2.78
C PHE A 87 1.46 -21.04 -2.63
N LEU A 88 0.60 -20.35 -1.87
CA LEU A 88 0.69 -18.92 -1.64
C LEU A 88 1.95 -18.53 -0.85
N ALA A 89 2.37 -19.35 0.12
CA ALA A 89 3.59 -19.12 0.88
C ALA A 89 4.87 -19.24 0.02
N LEU A 90 4.82 -19.94 -1.12
CA LEU A 90 5.93 -20.10 -2.05
C LEU A 90 5.87 -19.13 -3.24
N ALA A 91 4.67 -18.95 -3.80
CA ALA A 91 4.44 -18.15 -5.01
C ALA A 91 4.11 -16.67 -4.72
N GLY A 92 3.81 -16.32 -3.46
CA GLY A 92 3.38 -14.99 -3.03
C GLY A 92 1.88 -14.73 -3.27
N MET A 93 1.27 -13.91 -2.43
CA MET A 93 -0.12 -13.47 -2.51
C MET A 93 -0.32 -12.29 -3.46
N THR A 94 0.25 -12.38 -4.68
CA THR A 94 0.18 -11.34 -5.71
C THR A 94 -1.22 -11.26 -6.35
N ARG A 95 -1.50 -10.20 -7.13
CA ARG A 95 -2.82 -10.04 -7.77
C ARG A 95 -3.21 -11.19 -8.70
N PRO A 96 -2.29 -11.73 -9.55
CA PRO A 96 -2.59 -12.94 -10.34
C PRO A 96 -2.98 -14.15 -9.52
N HIS A 97 -2.53 -14.25 -8.26
CA HIS A 97 -2.84 -15.38 -7.36
C HIS A 97 -4.05 -15.13 -6.46
N SER A 98 -4.80 -14.04 -6.67
CA SER A 98 -5.95 -13.67 -5.85
C SER A 98 -7.03 -14.76 -5.75
N LEU A 99 -7.28 -15.50 -6.83
CA LEU A 99 -8.23 -16.62 -6.81
C LEU A 99 -7.77 -17.75 -5.85
N ALA A 100 -6.47 -18.06 -5.82
CA ALA A 100 -5.92 -19.04 -4.89
C ALA A 100 -6.03 -18.56 -3.43
N LEU A 101 -5.86 -17.26 -3.17
CA LEU A 101 -6.10 -16.66 -1.86
C LEU A 101 -7.57 -16.77 -1.45
N TYR A 102 -8.52 -16.43 -2.33
CA TYR A 102 -9.94 -16.59 -2.02
C TYR A 102 -10.32 -18.05 -1.78
N ALA A 103 -9.77 -18.98 -2.58
CA ALA A 103 -9.96 -20.41 -2.39
C ALA A 103 -9.38 -20.89 -1.05
N HIS A 104 -8.17 -20.44 -0.68
CA HIS A 104 -7.55 -20.73 0.62
C HIS A 104 -8.44 -20.31 1.80
N VAL A 105 -8.93 -19.07 1.77
CA VAL A 105 -9.79 -18.50 2.82
C VAL A 105 -11.15 -19.21 2.86
N ALA A 106 -11.82 -19.36 1.72
CA ALA A 106 -13.15 -19.98 1.66
C ALA A 106 -13.12 -21.44 2.15
N THR A 107 -12.14 -22.22 1.68
CA THR A 107 -11.97 -23.62 2.12
C THR A 107 -11.53 -23.71 3.57
N GLY A 108 -10.71 -22.79 4.07
CA GLY A 108 -10.33 -22.69 5.48
C GLY A 108 -11.51 -22.42 6.40
N LEU A 109 -12.33 -21.41 6.08
CA LEU A 109 -13.55 -21.09 6.84
C LEU A 109 -14.54 -22.25 6.83
N ALA A 110 -14.77 -22.87 5.67
CA ALA A 110 -15.63 -24.04 5.55
C ALA A 110 -15.09 -25.23 6.35
N ALA A 111 -13.78 -25.50 6.29
CA ALA A 111 -13.13 -26.55 7.07
C ALA A 111 -13.39 -26.38 8.57
N VAL A 112 -13.16 -25.17 9.10
CA VAL A 112 -13.39 -24.91 10.53
C VAL A 112 -14.86 -25.06 10.90
N LEU A 113 -15.80 -24.59 10.06
CA LEU A 113 -17.24 -24.78 10.27
C LEU A 113 -17.61 -26.27 10.36
N PHE A 114 -17.21 -27.09 9.39
CA PHE A 114 -17.52 -28.52 9.38
C PHE A 114 -16.87 -29.27 10.55
N ILE A 115 -15.63 -28.91 10.92
CA ILE A 115 -14.96 -29.45 12.11
C ILE A 115 -15.73 -29.07 13.38
N LEU A 116 -16.15 -27.81 13.55
CA LEU A 116 -16.95 -27.38 14.69
C LEU A 116 -18.30 -28.11 14.79
N LEU A 117 -18.99 -28.33 13.66
CA LEU A 117 -20.23 -29.10 13.62
C LEU A 117 -20.00 -30.56 14.04
N ARG A 118 -18.88 -31.16 13.62
CA ARG A 118 -18.48 -32.51 14.04
C ARG A 118 -18.19 -32.55 15.54
N LEU A 119 -17.39 -31.61 16.06
CA LEU A 119 -17.10 -31.49 17.49
C LEU A 119 -18.38 -31.28 18.31
N ARG A 120 -19.35 -30.51 17.80
CA ARG A 120 -20.67 -30.34 18.43
C ARG A 120 -21.44 -31.65 18.52
N LYS A 121 -21.46 -32.44 17.44
CA LYS A 121 -22.09 -33.78 17.42
C LYS A 121 -21.44 -34.72 18.44
N LEU A 122 -20.10 -34.77 18.48
CA LEU A 122 -19.34 -35.56 19.44
C LEU A 122 -19.59 -35.10 20.89
N ALA A 123 -19.60 -33.79 21.15
CA ALA A 123 -19.90 -33.24 22.47
C ALA A 123 -21.33 -33.58 22.94
N LYS A 124 -22.33 -33.50 22.05
CA LYS A 124 -23.71 -33.91 22.36
C LYS A 124 -23.80 -35.40 22.67
N ALA A 125 -23.16 -36.24 21.86
CA ALA A 125 -23.12 -37.68 22.07
C ALA A 125 -22.40 -38.06 23.37
N ALA A 126 -21.27 -37.43 23.70
CA ALA A 126 -20.55 -37.64 24.96
C ALA A 126 -21.38 -37.24 26.19
N ARG A 127 -22.18 -36.15 26.10
CA ARG A 127 -23.10 -35.72 27.16
C ARG A 127 -24.29 -36.66 27.31
N ALA A 128 -24.82 -37.21 26.22
CA ALA A 128 -25.95 -38.14 26.20
C ALA A 128 -25.56 -39.59 26.59
N GLY A 129 -24.38 -40.05 26.17
CA GLY A 129 -23.83 -41.40 26.39
C GLY A 129 -23.31 -41.66 27.80
N ARG A 130 -23.48 -40.72 28.75
CA ARG A 130 -23.41 -41.03 30.18
C ARG A 130 -24.62 -41.83 30.69
N ARG A 131 -25.59 -42.19 29.83
CA ARG A 131 -26.78 -42.97 30.20
C ARG A 131 -26.92 -44.36 29.54
N LEU A 132 -26.27 -44.69 28.42
CA LEU A 132 -26.29 -46.04 27.82
C LEU A 132 -24.98 -46.35 27.05
N ALA A 133 -24.58 -47.63 27.07
CA ALA A 133 -23.21 -48.18 26.99
C ALA A 133 -22.32 -47.83 25.75
N PRO A 134 -20.98 -47.90 25.88
CA PRO A 134 -20.02 -47.21 25.02
C PRO A 134 -19.11 -48.15 24.19
N THR A 135 -19.14 -48.04 22.86
CA THR A 135 -18.11 -48.61 21.97
C THR A 135 -17.71 -47.69 20.81
N SER A 136 -18.08 -46.40 20.84
CA SER A 136 -17.72 -45.44 19.79
C SER A 136 -16.82 -44.33 20.32
N ASP A 137 -15.98 -43.77 19.44
CA ASP A 137 -15.08 -42.62 19.67
C ASP A 137 -15.75 -41.42 20.38
N ALA A 138 -17.09 -41.37 20.44
CA ALA A 138 -17.86 -40.36 21.15
C ALA A 138 -17.84 -40.50 22.68
N ALA A 139 -17.59 -41.69 23.24
CA ALA A 139 -17.63 -41.90 24.69
C ALA A 139 -16.40 -41.33 25.44
N SER A 140 -15.27 -41.17 24.75
CA SER A 140 -14.01 -40.65 25.30
C SER A 140 -13.75 -39.18 24.95
N PHE A 141 -14.66 -38.53 24.21
CA PHE A 141 -14.51 -37.15 23.78
C PHE A 141 -14.79 -36.17 24.93
N ASP A 142 -13.87 -35.23 25.20
CA ASP A 142 -14.06 -34.17 26.20
C ASP A 142 -14.94 -33.04 25.61
N PRO A 143 -16.18 -32.84 26.11
CA PRO A 143 -17.07 -31.78 25.61
C PRO A 143 -16.51 -30.36 25.78
N ARG A 144 -15.50 -30.16 26.65
CA ARG A 144 -14.82 -28.87 26.83
C ARG A 144 -14.07 -28.44 25.57
N VAL A 145 -13.59 -29.39 24.76
CA VAL A 145 -12.91 -29.10 23.48
C VAL A 145 -13.86 -28.33 22.56
N TYR A 146 -15.09 -28.80 22.39
CA TYR A 146 -16.08 -28.07 21.57
C TYR A 146 -16.37 -26.68 22.15
N SER A 147 -16.62 -26.57 23.46
CA SER A 147 -16.93 -25.28 24.08
C SER A 147 -15.78 -24.27 23.92
N LEU A 148 -14.53 -24.71 24.11
CA LEU A 148 -13.34 -23.88 23.92
C LEU A 148 -13.19 -23.47 22.44
N SER A 149 -13.29 -24.42 21.51
CA SER A 149 -13.16 -24.12 20.08
C SER A 149 -14.25 -23.19 19.57
N ALA A 150 -15.50 -23.38 20.00
CA ALA A 150 -16.60 -22.49 19.65
C ALA A 150 -16.39 -21.10 20.27
N GLY A 151 -15.92 -21.02 21.53
CA GLY A 151 -15.61 -19.77 22.21
C GLY A 151 -14.53 -18.97 21.47
N VAL A 152 -13.40 -19.59 21.14
CA VAL A 152 -12.32 -18.95 20.37
C VAL A 152 -12.83 -18.50 19.01
N MET A 153 -13.59 -19.33 18.28
CA MET A 153 -14.15 -18.92 16.99
C MET A 153 -15.08 -17.71 17.11
N MET A 154 -15.97 -17.68 18.11
CA MET A 154 -16.85 -16.53 18.33
C MET A 154 -16.09 -15.26 18.66
N VAL A 155 -15.07 -15.35 19.54
CA VAL A 155 -14.21 -14.20 19.88
C VAL A 155 -13.42 -13.72 18.66
N SER A 156 -12.82 -14.62 17.90
CA SER A 156 -12.11 -14.31 16.66
C SER A 156 -13.00 -13.65 15.61
N ALA A 157 -14.21 -14.18 15.40
CA ALA A 157 -15.17 -13.61 14.45
C ALA A 157 -15.66 -12.24 14.92
N PHE A 158 -16.03 -12.11 16.20
CA PHE A 158 -16.44 -10.83 16.78
C PHE A 158 -15.33 -9.79 16.70
N PHE A 159 -14.09 -10.16 17.00
CA PHE A 159 -12.91 -9.31 16.87
C PHE A 159 -12.75 -8.80 15.45
N TYR A 160 -12.70 -9.70 14.46
CA TYR A 160 -12.57 -9.34 13.05
C TYR A 160 -13.71 -8.43 12.58
N LEU A 161 -14.97 -8.80 12.87
CA LEU A 161 -16.14 -8.03 12.45
C LEU A 161 -16.18 -6.64 13.09
N THR A 162 -15.78 -6.51 14.36
CA THR A 162 -15.74 -5.23 15.06
C THR A 162 -14.71 -4.30 14.43
N PHE A 163 -13.48 -4.79 14.17
CA PHE A 163 -12.44 -3.97 13.54
C PHE A 163 -12.77 -3.65 12.06
N ALA A 164 -13.31 -4.62 11.32
CA ALA A 164 -13.76 -4.38 9.95
C ALA A 164 -14.87 -3.31 9.89
N ALA A 165 -15.84 -3.38 10.81
CA ALA A 165 -16.88 -2.36 10.93
C ALA A 165 -16.30 -1.00 11.36
N TYR A 166 -15.37 -0.97 12.32
CA TYR A 166 -14.74 0.26 12.78
C TYR A 166 -14.01 0.99 11.63
N HIS A 167 -13.16 0.29 10.90
CA HIS A 167 -12.42 0.86 9.76
C HIS A 167 -13.34 1.28 8.59
N HIS A 168 -14.48 0.60 8.42
CA HIS A 168 -15.46 0.99 7.41
C HIS A 168 -16.25 2.25 7.82
N LEU A 169 -16.58 2.38 9.10
CA LEU A 169 -17.39 3.48 9.63
C LEU A 169 -16.56 4.72 10.00
N HIS A 170 -15.27 4.57 10.23
CA HIS A 170 -14.34 5.66 10.58
C HIS A 170 -13.17 5.68 9.59
N PRO A 171 -13.39 6.20 8.37
CA PRO A 171 -12.30 6.45 7.43
C PRO A 171 -11.29 7.40 8.07
N ASP A 172 -10.00 7.17 7.80
CA ASP A 172 -8.94 8.05 8.28
C ASP A 172 -9.14 9.47 7.74
N SER A 173 -9.22 10.46 8.63
CA SER A 173 -9.39 11.86 8.26
C SER A 173 -8.20 12.37 7.46
N GLU A 174 -7.01 11.82 7.68
CA GLU A 174 -5.78 12.18 6.95
C GLU A 174 -5.87 11.84 5.44
N PHE A 175 -6.79 10.97 5.03
CA PHE A 175 -6.97 10.62 3.62
C PHE A 175 -8.06 11.42 2.92
N GLN A 176 -8.72 12.34 3.63
CA GLN A 176 -9.67 13.28 3.04
C GLN A 176 -8.95 14.57 2.64
N ILE A 177 -9.35 15.13 1.51
CA ILE A 177 -8.86 16.42 1.04
C ILE A 177 -10.01 17.39 1.22
N GLN A 178 -9.81 18.44 2.01
CA GLN A 178 -10.86 19.40 2.34
C GLN A 178 -10.32 20.82 2.26
N ASN A 179 -10.91 21.63 1.39
CA ASN A 179 -10.57 23.04 1.32
C ASN A 179 -11.01 23.76 2.60
N PRO A 180 -10.21 24.72 3.11
CA PRO A 180 -10.65 25.58 4.20
C PRO A 180 -11.86 26.41 3.77
N SER A 181 -12.68 26.84 4.74
CA SER A 181 -13.89 27.65 4.46
C SER A 181 -13.59 29.00 3.80
N THR A 182 -12.36 29.49 3.96
CA THR A 182 -11.86 30.74 3.38
C THR A 182 -10.46 30.52 2.86
N ALA A 183 -10.15 31.06 1.68
CA ALA A 183 -8.80 31.05 1.15
C ALA A 183 -7.87 31.93 2.01
N PRO A 184 -6.58 31.56 2.15
CA PRO A 184 -5.57 32.42 2.75
C PRO A 184 -5.49 33.78 2.05
N LEU A 185 -5.23 34.83 2.83
CA LEU A 185 -5.13 36.20 2.31
C LEU A 185 -3.77 36.49 1.63
N SER A 186 -2.77 35.66 1.89
CA SER A 186 -1.44 35.70 1.30
C SER A 186 -0.79 34.31 1.41
N MET A 187 0.29 34.08 0.67
CA MET A 187 1.09 32.85 0.77
C MET A 187 1.66 32.58 2.17
N ASP A 188 1.77 33.59 3.04
CA ASP A 188 2.21 33.40 4.43
C ASP A 188 1.20 32.58 5.26
N GLY A 189 -0.08 32.57 4.85
CA GLY A 189 -1.13 31.75 5.47
C GLY A 189 -1.29 30.37 4.83
N GLU A 190 -0.47 30.02 3.84
CA GLU A 190 -0.50 28.73 3.14
C GLU A 190 0.50 27.74 3.76
N GLY A 191 0.22 26.45 3.62
CA GLY A 191 1.13 25.39 4.05
C GLY A 191 1.51 25.45 5.53
N GLY A 192 2.82 25.50 5.80
CA GLY A 192 3.36 25.70 7.15
C GLY A 192 3.78 27.16 7.44
N GLY A 193 3.47 28.10 6.53
CA GLY A 193 3.82 29.51 6.66
C GLY A 193 5.32 29.82 6.57
N PRO A 194 5.73 31.08 6.80
CA PRO A 194 7.09 31.58 6.54
C PRO A 194 8.23 30.88 7.28
N THR A 195 7.92 30.15 8.35
CA THR A 195 8.89 29.42 9.18
C THR A 195 9.07 27.96 8.78
N SER A 196 8.22 27.43 7.90
CA SER A 196 8.29 26.04 7.47
C SER A 196 9.51 25.76 6.61
N LEU A 197 9.98 24.52 6.66
CA LEU A 197 11.12 24.02 5.89
C LEU A 197 11.02 24.29 4.39
N LEU A 198 9.83 24.23 3.76
CA LEU A 198 9.74 24.40 2.30
C LEU A 198 9.13 25.72 1.84
N PHE A 199 8.91 26.65 2.77
CA PHE A 199 8.33 27.94 2.39
C PHE A 199 9.17 28.65 1.30
N PRO A 200 8.55 29.18 0.22
CA PRO A 200 7.11 29.45 0.06
C PRO A 200 6.29 28.34 -0.61
N SER A 201 6.81 27.12 -0.76
CA SER A 201 5.94 25.97 -1.04
C SER A 201 5.07 25.63 0.19
N SER A 202 3.87 25.13 -0.07
CA SER A 202 2.96 24.63 0.96
C SER A 202 3.30 23.23 1.47
N ALA A 203 4.31 22.60 0.91
CA ALA A 203 4.74 21.26 1.24
C ALA A 203 5.37 21.19 2.63
N THR A 204 5.06 20.14 3.38
CA THR A 204 5.56 19.95 4.75
C THR A 204 5.92 18.50 5.01
N THR A 205 6.68 18.24 6.06
CA THR A 205 6.82 16.90 6.65
C THR A 205 5.95 16.80 7.89
N VAL A 206 5.69 15.58 8.36
CA VAL A 206 4.85 15.33 9.56
C VAL A 206 5.34 16.12 10.79
N ASP A 207 6.65 16.31 10.93
CA ASP A 207 7.28 17.01 12.06
C ASP A 207 8.07 18.28 11.66
N ASP A 208 7.88 18.77 10.43
CA ASP A 208 8.61 19.88 9.79
C ASP A 208 10.15 19.69 9.82
N ARG A 209 10.63 18.45 10.00
CA ARG A 209 12.06 18.11 9.95
C ARG A 209 12.49 17.62 8.57
N PRO A 210 13.78 17.77 8.24
CA PRO A 210 14.33 17.23 7.00
C PRO A 210 14.26 15.70 6.92
N ILE A 211 13.96 15.19 5.73
CA ILE A 211 14.02 13.77 5.38
C ILE A 211 15.30 13.51 4.60
N LYS A 212 16.03 12.44 4.94
CA LYS A 212 17.30 12.08 4.27
C LYS A 212 17.08 11.90 2.77
N SER A 213 17.96 12.50 1.94
CA SER A 213 17.86 12.45 0.47
C SER A 213 17.73 11.03 -0.09
N LYS A 214 18.48 10.07 0.48
CA LYS A 214 18.46 8.64 0.12
C LYS A 214 17.04 8.08 -0.02
N PHE A 215 16.11 8.51 0.84
CA PHE A 215 14.72 8.07 0.82
C PHE A 215 14.04 8.29 -0.54
N PHE A 216 14.33 9.41 -1.20
CA PHE A 216 13.74 9.79 -2.48
C PHE A 216 14.44 9.16 -3.69
N MET A 217 15.63 8.57 -3.48
CA MET A 217 16.54 8.18 -4.55
C MET A 217 16.55 6.68 -4.87
N ASP A 218 15.91 5.86 -4.04
CA ASP A 218 15.96 4.40 -4.17
C ASP A 218 14.81 3.80 -5.01
N SER A 219 14.40 4.49 -6.08
CA SER A 219 13.35 4.00 -7.00
C SER A 219 13.71 2.66 -7.66
N GLU A 220 15.00 2.35 -7.81
CA GLU A 220 15.49 1.07 -8.34
C GLU A 220 15.07 -0.12 -7.46
N SER A 221 14.93 0.08 -6.14
CA SER A 221 14.42 -0.96 -5.23
C SER A 221 13.02 -1.45 -5.63
N CYS A 222 12.19 -0.56 -6.18
CA CYS A 222 10.84 -0.85 -6.64
C CYS A 222 10.83 -1.71 -7.92
N GLN A 223 11.85 -1.57 -8.79
CA GLN A 223 11.94 -2.26 -10.09
C GLN A 223 11.88 -3.79 -9.96
N LYS A 224 12.34 -4.36 -8.85
CA LYS A 224 12.31 -5.82 -8.64
C LYS A 224 10.90 -6.42 -8.68
N CYS A 225 9.90 -5.66 -8.22
CA CYS A 225 8.50 -6.07 -8.20
C CYS A 225 7.65 -5.34 -9.24
N HIS A 226 8.11 -4.16 -9.68
CA HIS A 226 7.44 -3.24 -10.59
C HIS A 226 8.31 -2.86 -11.79
N PRO A 227 8.84 -3.84 -12.56
CA PRO A 227 9.76 -3.55 -13.66
C PRO A 227 9.13 -2.70 -14.77
N ASP A 228 7.86 -2.94 -15.11
CA ASP A 228 7.19 -2.23 -16.20
C ASP A 228 6.92 -0.77 -15.79
N ILE A 229 6.36 -0.56 -14.58
CA ILE A 229 6.12 0.79 -14.03
C ILE A 229 7.42 1.58 -13.90
N TYR A 230 8.50 0.94 -13.42
CA TYR A 230 9.80 1.60 -13.29
C TYR A 230 10.34 2.06 -14.65
N ALA A 231 10.26 1.22 -15.68
CA ALA A 231 10.69 1.57 -17.03
C ALA A 231 9.87 2.75 -17.60
N GLN A 232 8.55 2.75 -17.38
CA GLN A 232 7.66 3.84 -17.78
C GLN A 232 7.99 5.15 -17.07
N TRP A 233 8.14 5.10 -15.74
CA TRP A 233 8.51 6.26 -14.92
C TRP A 233 9.85 6.85 -15.35
N LYS A 234 10.85 6.02 -15.64
CA LYS A 234 12.19 6.47 -16.04
C LYS A 234 12.18 7.32 -17.32
N SER A 235 11.21 7.12 -18.21
CA SER A 235 11.01 7.96 -19.40
C SER A 235 10.15 9.20 -19.16
N SER A 236 9.53 9.34 -17.98
CA SER A 236 8.52 10.36 -17.72
C SER A 236 9.11 11.73 -17.35
N MET A 237 8.31 12.77 -17.56
CA MET A 237 8.64 14.12 -17.08
C MET A 237 8.76 14.22 -15.55
N HIS A 238 8.15 13.30 -14.80
CA HIS A 238 8.35 13.23 -13.34
C HIS A 238 9.76 12.77 -13.00
N HIS A 239 10.32 11.78 -13.71
CA HIS A 239 11.74 11.45 -13.55
C HIS A 239 12.63 12.61 -13.96
N PHE A 240 12.28 13.34 -15.02
CA PHE A 240 13.00 14.54 -15.49
C PHE A 240 12.48 15.86 -14.87
N ALA A 241 11.99 15.83 -13.64
CA ALA A 241 11.40 17.02 -13.02
C ALA A 241 12.43 18.00 -12.45
N SER A 242 13.65 17.54 -12.13
CA SER A 242 14.67 18.31 -11.41
C SER A 242 15.79 18.75 -12.36
N PHE A 243 17.04 18.77 -11.90
CA PHE A 243 18.19 19.30 -12.64
C PHE A 243 18.70 18.38 -13.75
N ASN A 244 18.10 17.20 -13.89
CA ASN A 244 18.17 16.37 -15.09
C ASN A 244 17.24 16.87 -16.22
N ASN A 245 16.65 18.05 -16.07
CA ASN A 245 15.99 18.78 -17.14
C ASN A 245 16.68 20.13 -17.32
N GLN A 246 17.35 20.31 -18.46
CA GLN A 246 18.17 21.48 -18.74
C GLN A 246 17.40 22.80 -18.76
N TRP A 247 16.11 22.78 -19.13
CA TRP A 247 15.29 23.98 -19.16
C TRP A 247 14.90 24.39 -17.74
N TYR A 248 14.44 23.43 -16.94
CA TYR A 248 14.13 23.65 -15.53
C TYR A 248 15.39 24.13 -14.77
N ARG A 249 16.51 23.42 -14.91
CA ARG A 249 17.80 23.80 -14.32
C ARG A 249 18.13 25.25 -14.62
N LYS A 250 18.07 25.65 -15.89
CA LYS A 250 18.44 27.02 -16.28
C LYS A 250 17.50 28.08 -15.68
N SER A 251 16.21 27.77 -15.57
CA SER A 251 15.23 28.65 -14.92
C SER A 251 15.55 28.85 -13.43
N ILE A 252 15.88 27.77 -12.70
CA ILE A 252 16.21 27.86 -11.28
C ILE A 252 17.57 28.52 -11.04
N GLU A 253 18.59 28.22 -11.85
CA GLU A 253 19.87 28.95 -11.82
C GLU A 253 19.62 30.47 -11.93
N TYR A 254 18.87 30.90 -12.96
CA TYR A 254 18.57 32.31 -13.18
C TYR A 254 17.75 32.93 -12.04
N MET A 255 16.75 32.20 -11.54
CA MET A 255 15.93 32.66 -10.42
C MET A 255 16.77 32.87 -9.17
N GLN A 256 17.62 31.91 -8.80
CA GLN A 256 18.51 32.07 -7.64
C GLN A 256 19.53 33.18 -7.82
N ASP A 257 20.11 33.33 -9.03
CA ASP A 257 21.06 34.40 -9.35
C ASP A 257 20.41 35.80 -9.25
N THR A 258 19.10 35.91 -9.49
CA THR A 258 18.40 37.21 -9.57
C THR A 258 17.68 37.59 -8.28
N ILE A 259 16.97 36.65 -7.66
CA ILE A 259 16.10 36.91 -6.50
C ILE A 259 16.38 35.98 -5.30
N GLY A 260 17.43 35.16 -5.38
CA GLY A 260 17.91 34.33 -4.27
C GLY A 260 17.25 32.97 -4.13
N ILE A 261 17.79 32.18 -3.20
CA ILE A 261 17.43 30.77 -2.96
C ILE A 261 15.97 30.62 -2.50
N ARG A 262 15.51 31.48 -1.58
CA ARG A 262 14.23 31.30 -0.90
C ARG A 262 13.06 31.20 -1.87
N SER A 263 12.99 32.08 -2.86
CA SER A 263 11.91 32.08 -3.85
C SER A 263 11.88 30.80 -4.69
N SER A 264 13.05 30.18 -4.94
CA SER A 264 13.12 28.90 -5.68
C SER A 264 12.58 27.69 -4.91
N MET A 265 12.42 27.79 -3.58
CA MET A 265 11.80 26.73 -2.78
C MET A 265 10.32 26.50 -3.16
N TRP A 266 9.68 27.49 -3.76
CA TRP A 266 8.37 27.36 -4.41
C TRP A 266 8.35 26.23 -5.45
N CYS A 267 9.35 26.21 -6.34
CA CYS A 267 9.52 25.19 -7.36
C CYS A 267 9.91 23.85 -6.72
N ALA A 268 10.79 23.92 -5.72
CA ALA A 268 11.42 22.76 -5.10
C ALA A 268 10.42 21.81 -4.43
N GLY A 269 9.31 22.36 -3.90
CA GLY A 269 8.22 21.57 -3.32
C GLY A 269 7.44 20.70 -4.31
N CYS A 270 7.63 20.88 -5.61
CA CYS A 270 7.02 20.04 -6.65
C CYS A 270 8.05 19.38 -7.58
N HIS A 271 9.31 19.81 -7.59
CA HIS A 271 10.32 19.37 -8.56
C HIS A 271 11.54 18.67 -7.93
N ASP A 272 11.97 19.11 -6.74
CA ASP A 272 13.33 18.84 -6.23
C ASP A 272 13.32 18.09 -4.89
N HIS A 273 12.43 17.11 -4.72
CA HIS A 273 12.16 16.53 -3.40
C HIS A 273 13.41 15.99 -2.68
N ALA A 274 14.33 15.35 -3.42
CA ALA A 274 15.57 14.81 -2.87
C ALA A 274 16.53 15.87 -2.32
N LEU A 275 16.42 17.13 -2.79
CA LEU A 275 17.21 18.27 -2.33
C LEU A 275 16.45 19.12 -1.30
N ALA A 276 15.18 19.40 -1.57
CA ALA A 276 14.33 20.30 -0.79
C ALA A 276 14.04 19.73 0.59
N PHE A 277 13.50 18.50 0.65
CA PHE A 277 13.17 17.85 1.91
C PHE A 277 14.41 17.41 2.70
N ALA A 278 15.56 17.28 2.03
CA ALA A 278 16.83 17.02 2.69
C ALA A 278 17.52 18.29 3.20
N ASP A 279 16.89 19.46 3.07
CA ASP A 279 17.42 20.75 3.52
C ASP A 279 18.78 21.09 2.87
N LEU A 280 19.00 20.60 1.64
CA LEU A 280 20.21 20.84 0.86
C LEU A 280 20.06 22.13 0.05
N MET A 281 18.91 22.30 -0.61
CA MET A 281 18.63 23.46 -1.47
C MET A 281 18.50 24.77 -0.68
N GLN A 282 18.07 24.72 0.57
CA GLN A 282 18.07 25.88 1.47
C GLN A 282 19.48 26.33 1.87
N LYS A 283 20.42 25.39 2.01
CA LYS A 283 21.76 25.64 2.55
C LYS A 283 22.81 25.97 1.50
N ARG A 284 22.56 25.61 0.23
CA ARG A 284 23.54 25.70 -0.84
C ARG A 284 22.89 26.29 -2.10
N PRO A 285 23.55 27.24 -2.79
CA PRO A 285 23.15 27.66 -4.12
C PRO A 285 23.09 26.47 -5.06
N ILE A 286 22.11 26.45 -5.95
CA ILE A 286 21.82 25.28 -6.77
C ILE A 286 22.95 24.93 -7.73
N ARG A 287 23.69 25.93 -8.22
CA ARG A 287 24.86 25.76 -9.08
C ARG A 287 25.95 24.87 -8.46
N GLU A 288 25.98 24.74 -7.12
CA GLU A 288 26.95 23.90 -6.42
C GLU A 288 26.49 22.44 -6.28
N ILE A 289 25.19 22.17 -6.41
CA ILE A 289 24.57 20.88 -6.07
C ILE A 289 23.68 20.29 -7.17
N GLU A 290 23.42 21.00 -8.26
CA GLU A 290 22.58 20.53 -9.38
C GLU A 290 23.12 19.26 -10.05
N GLY A 291 24.45 19.08 -10.07
CA GLY A 291 25.12 17.91 -10.63
C GLY A 291 25.20 16.71 -9.68
N THR A 292 24.70 16.83 -8.45
CA THR A 292 24.70 15.72 -7.48
C THR A 292 23.66 14.67 -7.86
N PRO A 293 23.79 13.42 -7.40
CA PRO A 293 22.76 12.40 -7.57
C PRO A 293 21.37 12.86 -7.11
N GLU A 294 21.29 13.62 -6.01
CA GLU A 294 20.05 14.22 -5.50
C GLU A 294 19.41 15.18 -6.51
N GLY A 295 20.22 16.08 -7.10
CA GLY A 295 19.75 17.02 -8.11
C GLY A 295 19.36 16.36 -9.44
N GLN A 296 19.91 15.18 -9.73
CA GLN A 296 19.60 14.44 -10.96
C GLN A 296 18.46 13.42 -10.77
N ASN A 297 17.85 13.34 -9.58
CA ASN A 297 16.85 12.31 -9.26
C ASN A 297 15.47 12.56 -9.86
N GLY A 298 15.09 13.84 -10.01
CA GLY A 298 13.70 14.24 -10.23
C GLY A 298 12.77 13.74 -9.14
N LEU A 299 11.52 13.47 -9.52
CA LEU A 299 10.51 12.88 -8.64
C LEU A 299 10.56 11.36 -8.72
N GLY A 300 11.27 10.74 -7.77
CA GLY A 300 11.26 9.29 -7.56
C GLY A 300 9.91 8.74 -7.08
N CYS A 301 9.77 7.41 -6.99
CA CYS A 301 8.52 6.76 -6.58
C CYS A 301 7.99 7.30 -5.23
N MET A 302 8.91 7.54 -4.29
CA MET A 302 8.61 8.06 -2.96
C MET A 302 8.06 9.49 -2.98
N SER A 303 8.30 10.26 -4.03
CA SER A 303 7.78 11.63 -4.16
C SER A 303 6.26 11.69 -4.18
N CYS A 304 5.61 10.64 -4.70
CA CYS A 304 4.16 10.50 -4.70
C CYS A 304 3.71 9.52 -3.61
N HIS A 305 4.37 8.36 -3.51
CA HIS A 305 3.93 7.25 -2.66
C HIS A 305 4.25 7.42 -1.16
N SER A 306 4.99 8.46 -0.77
CA SER A 306 5.20 8.83 0.65
C SER A 306 4.33 9.99 1.13
N ILE A 307 3.51 10.57 0.24
CA ILE A 307 2.51 11.55 0.64
C ILE A 307 1.47 10.82 1.52
N VAL A 308 1.26 11.35 2.72
CA VAL A 308 0.30 10.79 3.70
C VAL A 308 -0.96 11.62 3.82
N HIS A 309 -0.88 12.91 3.50
CA HIS A 309 -2.01 13.83 3.53
C HIS A 309 -1.87 14.86 2.39
N VAL A 310 -2.98 15.20 1.74
CA VAL A 310 -3.09 16.35 0.83
C VAL A 310 -4.03 17.32 1.51
N LYS A 311 -3.54 18.52 1.80
CA LYS A 311 -4.19 19.49 2.69
C LYS A 311 -5.50 19.99 2.07
N ASP A 312 -5.44 20.33 0.80
CA ASP A 312 -6.50 21.00 0.07
C ASP A 312 -6.25 20.92 -1.45
N SER A 313 -7.18 21.45 -2.25
CA SER A 313 -7.07 21.57 -3.70
C SER A 313 -6.65 22.98 -4.16
N MET A 314 -5.98 23.77 -3.30
CA MET A 314 -5.47 25.10 -3.65
C MET A 314 -4.12 25.02 -4.37
N GLY A 315 -3.41 23.89 -4.22
CA GLY A 315 -2.19 23.57 -4.95
C GLY A 315 -0.91 23.86 -4.16
N GLN A 316 0.13 24.41 -4.81
CA GLN A 316 1.36 24.91 -4.17
C GLN A 316 2.26 23.89 -3.47
N GLY A 317 2.12 22.62 -3.83
CA GLY A 317 2.71 21.51 -3.09
C GLY A 317 2.00 21.28 -1.76
N GLY A 318 0.71 21.58 -1.63
CA GLY A 318 -0.09 21.44 -0.40
C GLY A 318 -0.26 20.00 0.10
N PHE A 319 0.83 19.30 0.38
CA PHE A 319 0.87 17.92 0.84
C PHE A 319 1.82 17.73 2.02
N VAL A 320 1.66 16.61 2.73
CA VAL A 320 2.49 16.20 3.86
C VAL A 320 3.21 14.91 3.51
N MET A 321 4.53 14.89 3.65
CA MET A 321 5.36 13.69 3.49
C MET A 321 5.74 13.07 4.83
N GLU A 322 5.74 11.74 4.86
CA GLU A 322 6.18 10.94 6.01
C GLU A 322 7.40 10.09 5.62
N TYR A 323 8.37 9.98 6.52
CA TYR A 323 9.42 8.98 6.44
C TYR A 323 8.94 7.67 7.12
N PRO A 324 8.68 6.60 6.36
CA PRO A 324 8.01 5.43 6.88
C PRO A 324 8.92 4.64 7.84
N PRO A 325 8.38 4.08 8.94
CA PRO A 325 9.17 3.39 9.98
C PRO A 325 10.01 2.20 9.51
N LEU A 326 9.67 1.58 8.37
CA LEU A 326 10.35 0.40 7.83
C LEU A 326 11.27 0.71 6.64
N ASP A 327 11.51 1.98 6.31
CA ASP A 327 12.35 2.37 5.18
C ASP A 327 13.77 1.78 5.24
N GLU A 328 14.39 1.75 6.42
CA GLU A 328 15.76 1.23 6.57
C GLU A 328 15.83 -0.28 6.27
N LEU A 329 14.76 -1.03 6.53
CA LEU A 329 14.67 -2.44 6.17
C LEU A 329 14.44 -2.62 4.66
N ALA A 330 13.57 -1.80 4.08
CA ALA A 330 13.24 -1.85 2.65
C ALA A 330 14.43 -1.43 1.75
N SER A 331 15.19 -0.42 2.15
CA SER A 331 16.37 0.11 1.44
C SER A 331 17.71 -0.49 1.90
N SER A 332 17.65 -1.62 2.63
CA SER A 332 18.83 -2.31 3.15
C SER A 332 19.61 -3.00 2.03
N LYS A 333 20.92 -2.77 1.98
CA LYS A 333 21.84 -3.45 1.03
C LYS A 333 22.25 -4.85 1.48
N ASN A 334 21.87 -5.27 2.69
CA ASN A 334 22.20 -6.61 3.17
C ASN A 334 21.32 -7.64 2.42
N PRO A 335 21.92 -8.62 1.71
CA PRO A 335 21.18 -9.54 0.85
C PRO A 335 20.17 -10.40 1.61
N VAL A 336 20.46 -10.76 2.87
CA VAL A 336 19.56 -11.58 3.70
C VAL A 336 18.36 -10.76 4.16
N LEU A 337 18.60 -9.53 4.66
CA LEU A 337 17.51 -8.63 5.07
C LEU A 337 16.64 -8.25 3.89
N HIS A 338 17.24 -7.96 2.74
CA HIS A 338 16.51 -7.63 1.52
C HIS A 338 15.70 -8.83 0.99
N TRP A 339 16.24 -10.06 1.06
CA TRP A 339 15.48 -11.26 0.72
C TRP A 339 14.29 -11.46 1.66
N LEU A 340 14.51 -11.32 2.98
CA LEU A 340 13.45 -11.46 3.98
C LEU A 340 12.36 -10.40 3.81
N HIS A 341 12.75 -9.14 3.54
CA HIS A 341 11.83 -8.06 3.22
C HIS A 341 10.97 -8.40 1.99
N ASN A 342 11.61 -8.78 0.87
CA ASN A 342 10.89 -9.15 -0.35
C ASN A 342 9.95 -10.34 -0.13
N TYR A 343 10.41 -11.35 0.62
CA TYR A 343 9.58 -12.50 0.97
C TYR A 343 8.38 -12.08 1.81
N ALA A 344 8.57 -11.22 2.82
CA ALA A 344 7.49 -10.73 3.66
C ALA A 344 6.46 -9.91 2.85
N VAL A 345 6.92 -9.06 1.93
CA VAL A 345 6.04 -8.28 1.03
C VAL A 345 5.26 -9.19 0.08
N LEU A 346 5.90 -10.22 -0.50
CA LEU A 346 5.21 -11.17 -1.37
C LEU A 346 4.26 -12.09 -0.58
N LEU A 347 4.65 -12.48 0.63
CA LEU A 347 3.85 -13.32 1.50
C LEU A 347 2.58 -12.57 1.91
N ASP A 348 2.69 -11.31 2.36
CA ASP A 348 1.55 -10.45 2.64
C ASP A 348 1.75 -9.03 2.07
N PRO A 349 1.23 -8.76 0.85
CA PRO A 349 1.35 -7.44 0.23
C PRO A 349 0.47 -6.35 0.86
N LYS A 350 -0.43 -6.69 1.79
CA LYS A 350 -1.43 -5.74 2.33
C LYS A 350 -0.76 -4.54 3.04
N PRO A 351 0.23 -4.71 3.94
CA PRO A 351 0.95 -3.59 4.55
C PRO A 351 1.68 -2.71 3.54
N HIS A 352 2.39 -3.33 2.59
CA HIS A 352 3.08 -2.61 1.52
C HIS A 352 2.11 -1.73 0.72
N ARG A 353 0.98 -2.31 0.27
CA ARG A 353 -0.06 -1.56 -0.44
C ARG A 353 -0.66 -0.41 0.39
N ASN A 354 -0.91 -0.63 1.68
CA ASN A 354 -1.48 0.40 2.56
C ASN A 354 -0.47 1.53 2.85
N ALA A 355 0.82 1.21 2.91
CA ALA A 355 1.88 2.19 3.07
C ALA A 355 1.99 3.10 1.84
N PHE A 356 2.00 2.55 0.63
CA PHE A 356 2.31 3.32 -0.59
C PHE A 356 1.10 3.77 -1.41
N LEU A 357 -0.10 3.22 -1.17
CA LEU A 357 -1.26 3.48 -2.02
C LEU A 357 -2.47 3.91 -1.18
N LYS A 358 -2.47 5.20 -0.80
CA LYS A 358 -3.55 5.86 -0.05
C LYS A 358 -4.86 6.00 -0.85
N PRO A 359 -6.01 6.26 -0.20
CA PRO A 359 -7.29 6.47 -0.89
C PRO A 359 -7.24 7.54 -1.98
N PHE A 360 -6.57 8.67 -1.76
CA PHE A 360 -6.46 9.74 -2.76
C PHE A 360 -5.66 9.38 -4.02
N HIS A 361 -5.00 8.22 -4.07
CA HIS A 361 -4.39 7.69 -5.30
C HIS A 361 -5.36 6.85 -6.14
N LYS A 362 -6.54 6.49 -5.61
CA LYS A 362 -7.44 5.48 -6.19
C LYS A 362 -8.91 5.88 -6.22
N ASP A 363 -9.37 6.65 -5.25
CA ASP A 363 -10.76 7.14 -5.22
C ASP A 363 -10.93 8.20 -6.32
N PRO A 364 -11.78 7.96 -7.33
CA PRO A 364 -11.93 8.88 -8.46
C PRO A 364 -12.30 10.31 -8.06
N ARG A 365 -12.89 10.50 -6.86
CA ARG A 365 -13.25 11.83 -6.35
C ARG A 365 -12.03 12.62 -5.86
N LEU A 366 -11.02 11.92 -5.36
CA LEU A 366 -9.85 12.52 -4.70
C LEU A 366 -8.62 12.56 -5.61
N VAL A 367 -8.55 11.70 -6.63
CA VAL A 367 -7.39 11.64 -7.54
C VAL A 367 -7.08 12.99 -8.20
N PRO A 368 -8.06 13.75 -8.73
CA PRO A 368 -7.77 15.06 -9.30
C PRO A 368 -7.25 16.07 -8.27
N GLU A 369 -7.77 16.01 -7.05
CA GLU A 369 -7.33 16.87 -5.94
C GLU A 369 -5.89 16.52 -5.50
N PHE A 370 -5.54 15.23 -5.47
CA PHE A 370 -4.15 14.80 -5.28
C PHE A 370 -3.22 15.37 -6.35
N CYS A 371 -3.60 15.29 -7.62
CA CYS A 371 -2.82 15.87 -8.71
C CYS A 371 -2.70 17.40 -8.58
N SER A 372 -3.75 18.07 -8.11
CA SER A 372 -3.79 19.53 -7.95
C SER A 372 -2.70 20.05 -7.02
N ALA A 373 -2.23 19.24 -6.07
CA ALA A 373 -1.16 19.62 -5.15
C ALA A 373 0.07 20.14 -5.92
N CYS A 374 0.44 19.53 -7.04
CA CYS A 374 1.51 20.01 -7.91
C CYS A 374 1.02 20.64 -9.22
N HIS A 375 -0.18 20.28 -9.69
CA HIS A 375 -0.74 20.72 -10.97
C HIS A 375 -1.61 21.98 -10.91
N LYS A 376 -1.56 22.68 -9.78
CA LYS A 376 -2.20 23.98 -9.59
C LYS A 376 -1.27 24.87 -8.79
N VAL A 377 -0.94 26.03 -9.37
CA VAL A 377 -0.04 26.97 -8.73
C VAL A 377 -0.43 28.43 -8.99
N HIS A 378 0.13 29.29 -8.18
CA HIS A 378 0.10 30.75 -8.21
C HIS A 378 1.44 31.28 -7.68
N LEU A 379 1.74 32.52 -7.98
CA LEU A 379 2.89 33.21 -7.42
C LEU A 379 2.35 34.39 -6.62
N ASP A 380 2.99 34.71 -5.51
CA ASP A 380 2.71 35.93 -4.76
C ASP A 380 4.02 36.58 -4.31
N VAL A 381 3.93 37.62 -3.49
CA VAL A 381 5.06 38.42 -3.00
C VAL A 381 6.27 37.60 -2.52
N PRO A 382 6.12 36.47 -1.78
CA PRO A 382 7.27 35.67 -1.37
C PRO A 382 8.06 35.02 -2.51
N VAL A 383 7.44 34.88 -3.69
CA VAL A 383 8.06 34.25 -4.87
C VAL A 383 8.49 35.29 -5.90
N ASN A 384 7.61 36.26 -6.20
CA ASN A 384 7.78 37.19 -7.33
C ASN A 384 8.03 38.65 -6.93
N HIS A 385 7.98 38.99 -5.63
CA HIS A 385 8.14 40.35 -5.10
C HIS A 385 7.20 41.41 -5.69
N TYR A 386 6.03 41.01 -6.20
CA TYR A 386 5.09 41.91 -6.86
C TYR A 386 3.66 41.78 -6.33
N ARG A 387 2.94 40.74 -6.75
CA ARG A 387 1.54 40.49 -6.37
C ARG A 387 1.15 39.06 -6.69
N TRP A 388 -0.04 38.68 -6.23
CA TRP A 388 -0.67 37.44 -6.63
C TRP A 388 -0.90 37.36 -8.14
N ILE A 389 -0.39 36.31 -8.77
CA ILE A 389 -0.56 35.98 -10.19
C ILE A 389 -0.85 34.48 -10.30
N ARG A 390 -1.88 34.13 -11.05
CA ARG A 390 -2.17 32.74 -11.39
C ARG A 390 -1.05 32.16 -12.24
N GLY A 391 -0.46 31.05 -11.79
CA GLY A 391 0.45 30.24 -12.61
C GLY A 391 -0.34 29.27 -13.47
N PHE A 392 0.22 28.10 -13.77
CA PHE A 392 -0.58 27.06 -14.43
C PHE A 392 -1.58 26.45 -13.44
N ASP A 393 -2.74 26.05 -13.96
CA ASP A 393 -3.86 25.54 -13.17
C ASP A 393 -4.64 24.56 -14.02
N ASP A 394 -4.19 23.33 -14.02
CA ASP A 394 -4.81 22.27 -14.80
C ASP A 394 -6.06 21.74 -14.08
N TYR A 395 -6.07 21.79 -12.74
CA TYR A 395 -7.18 21.26 -11.93
C TYR A 395 -8.46 22.08 -12.08
N ASP A 396 -8.43 23.41 -11.92
CA ASP A 396 -9.65 24.23 -12.02
C ASP A 396 -10.16 24.23 -13.47
N ASN A 397 -9.24 24.22 -14.45
CA ASN A 397 -9.58 24.09 -15.87
C ASN A 397 -10.24 22.74 -16.18
N TRP A 398 -9.70 21.64 -15.66
CA TRP A 398 -10.32 20.31 -15.77
C TRP A 398 -11.69 20.29 -15.09
N GLN A 399 -11.79 20.78 -13.85
CA GLN A 399 -13.03 20.77 -13.07
C GLN A 399 -14.14 21.58 -13.77
N ALA A 400 -13.80 22.73 -14.34
CA ALA A 400 -14.75 23.58 -15.07
C ALA A 400 -15.13 23.05 -16.46
N SER A 401 -14.36 22.09 -17.01
CA SER A 401 -14.62 21.49 -18.31
C SER A 401 -15.76 20.47 -18.27
N GLY A 402 -16.23 20.05 -19.45
CA GLY A 402 -17.17 18.94 -19.56
C GLY A 402 -16.54 17.59 -19.24
N VAL A 403 -15.21 17.49 -19.32
CA VAL A 403 -14.45 16.25 -19.09
C VAL A 403 -14.61 15.79 -17.64
N SER A 404 -14.60 16.71 -16.68
CA SER A 404 -14.85 16.37 -15.27
C SER A 404 -16.27 15.86 -15.00
N GLY A 405 -17.23 16.18 -15.87
CA GLY A 405 -18.66 16.01 -15.61
C GLY A 405 -19.23 17.00 -14.57
N LEU A 406 -18.41 17.92 -14.04
CA LEU A 406 -18.79 18.91 -13.02
C LEU A 406 -19.00 20.32 -13.60
N GLY A 407 -18.47 20.58 -14.80
CA GLY A 407 -18.49 21.89 -15.43
C GLY A 407 -19.86 22.36 -15.90
N ALA A 408 -20.59 23.11 -15.07
CA ALA A 408 -21.93 23.61 -15.38
C ALA A 408 -22.02 24.50 -16.64
N ARG A 409 -20.90 25.08 -17.07
CA ARG A 409 -20.80 25.97 -18.24
C ARG A 409 -20.13 25.32 -19.45
N SER A 410 -19.94 24.00 -19.43
CA SER A 410 -19.26 23.33 -20.54
C SER A 410 -20.09 23.39 -21.82
N PHE A 411 -19.42 23.65 -22.95
CA PHE A 411 -20.04 23.67 -24.27
C PHE A 411 -20.17 22.26 -24.88
N TYR A 412 -19.46 21.27 -24.32
CA TYR A 412 -19.58 19.86 -24.70
C TYR A 412 -19.43 18.97 -23.46
N TYR A 413 -19.99 17.77 -23.52
CA TYR A 413 -19.77 16.73 -22.51
C TYR A 413 -19.33 15.46 -23.24
N PRO A 414 -18.21 14.83 -22.84
CA PRO A 414 -17.86 13.52 -23.36
C PRO A 414 -18.91 12.47 -22.92
N PRO A 415 -18.95 11.30 -23.59
CA PRO A 415 -19.90 10.23 -23.23
C PRO A 415 -19.78 9.75 -21.78
N GLN A 416 -18.60 9.87 -21.19
CA GLN A 416 -18.33 9.57 -19.79
C GLN A 416 -17.38 10.64 -19.23
N PRO A 417 -17.60 11.10 -17.98
CA PRO A 417 -16.61 11.90 -17.27
C PRO A 417 -15.27 11.17 -17.18
N GLN A 418 -14.17 11.91 -17.24
CA GLN A 418 -12.81 11.41 -17.13
C GLN A 418 -12.04 12.24 -16.10
N MET A 419 -11.11 11.60 -15.40
CA MET A 419 -10.17 12.21 -14.47
C MET A 419 -8.74 12.17 -15.00
N CYS A 420 -7.83 12.85 -14.30
CA CYS A 420 -6.43 13.03 -14.70
C CYS A 420 -5.76 11.72 -15.14
N VAL A 421 -5.94 10.65 -14.35
CA VAL A 421 -5.30 9.35 -14.58
C VAL A 421 -5.91 8.55 -15.73
N ASP A 422 -7.12 8.88 -16.19
CA ASP A 422 -7.73 8.20 -17.35
C ASP A 422 -6.98 8.54 -18.64
N CYS A 423 -6.46 9.77 -18.74
CA CYS A 423 -5.70 10.25 -19.89
C CYS A 423 -4.18 10.20 -19.65
N HIS A 424 -3.70 10.60 -18.47
CA HIS A 424 -2.26 10.69 -18.19
C HIS A 424 -1.64 9.42 -17.64
N MET A 425 -2.44 8.48 -17.13
CA MET A 425 -1.99 7.17 -16.66
C MET A 425 -2.87 6.04 -17.21
N PRO A 426 -3.06 5.95 -18.54
CA PRO A 426 -3.98 4.98 -19.13
C PRO A 426 -3.56 3.56 -18.77
N LEU A 427 -4.52 2.64 -18.74
CA LEU A 427 -4.25 1.23 -18.49
C LEU A 427 -3.41 0.64 -19.63
N VAL A 428 -2.27 0.06 -19.28
CA VAL A 428 -1.36 -0.61 -20.21
C VAL A 428 -1.08 -2.04 -19.76
N PRO A 429 -0.88 -2.99 -20.69
CA PRO A 429 -0.54 -4.35 -20.33
C PRO A 429 0.74 -4.41 -19.48
N SER A 430 0.74 -5.24 -18.44
CA SER A 430 1.90 -5.43 -17.56
C SER A 430 1.86 -6.77 -16.85
N LYS A 431 3.05 -7.28 -16.49
CA LYS A 431 3.23 -8.48 -15.68
C LYS A 431 3.69 -8.18 -14.24
N ASP A 432 3.75 -6.90 -13.85
CA ASP A 432 4.08 -6.48 -12.49
C ASP A 432 3.16 -7.16 -11.47
N PHE A 433 3.67 -7.47 -10.27
CA PHE A 433 2.91 -8.29 -9.30
C PHE A 433 1.58 -7.68 -8.84
N ALA A 434 1.45 -6.36 -8.96
CA ALA A 434 0.25 -5.60 -8.59
C ALA A 434 -0.73 -5.37 -9.76
N ASN A 435 -0.49 -5.93 -10.95
CA ASN A 435 -1.38 -5.77 -12.10
C ASN A 435 -2.82 -6.20 -11.79
N LEU A 436 -3.79 -5.49 -12.33
CA LEU A 436 -5.21 -5.83 -12.26
C LEU A 436 -5.61 -6.38 -13.63
N ASN A 437 -5.92 -7.68 -13.68
CA ASN A 437 -6.30 -8.38 -14.91
C ASN A 437 -5.28 -8.23 -16.06
N GLY A 438 -3.99 -8.18 -15.73
CA GLY A 438 -2.91 -8.00 -16.70
C GLY A 438 -2.61 -6.55 -17.07
N PHE A 439 -3.19 -5.57 -16.36
CA PHE A 439 -2.99 -4.14 -16.64
C PHE A 439 -2.50 -3.37 -15.41
N VAL A 440 -1.74 -2.30 -15.66
CA VAL A 440 -1.37 -1.28 -14.68
C VAL A 440 -1.65 0.11 -15.25
N HIS A 441 -1.78 1.10 -14.39
CA HIS A 441 -1.78 2.50 -14.82
C HIS A 441 -0.38 2.88 -15.33
N SER A 442 -0.31 3.44 -16.53
CA SER A 442 0.95 3.88 -17.13
C SER A 442 1.60 4.97 -16.28
N HIS A 443 2.90 4.83 -16.01
CA HIS A 443 3.70 5.86 -15.35
C HIS A 443 4.57 6.66 -16.34
N ARG A 444 4.24 6.63 -17.65
CA ARG A 444 4.94 7.45 -18.65
C ARG A 444 4.55 8.92 -18.60
N PHE A 445 3.33 9.22 -18.14
CA PHE A 445 2.76 10.58 -18.11
C PHE A 445 2.94 11.32 -19.45
N ALA A 446 2.73 10.62 -20.57
CA ALA A 446 2.84 11.20 -21.89
C ALA A 446 1.76 12.29 -22.05
N ALA A 447 2.20 13.50 -22.42
CA ALA A 447 1.33 14.67 -22.53
C ALA A 447 1.80 15.55 -23.71
N ALA A 448 2.40 16.72 -23.46
CA ALA A 448 2.78 17.66 -24.52
C ALA A 448 4.30 17.86 -24.70
N ASN A 449 5.15 17.37 -23.78
CA ASN A 449 6.58 17.67 -23.80
C ASN A 449 7.36 16.67 -24.67
N THR A 450 7.70 17.07 -25.89
CA THR A 450 8.63 16.32 -26.76
C THR A 450 10.09 16.76 -26.60
N ALA A 451 10.34 17.96 -26.06
CA ALA A 451 11.66 18.55 -25.99
C ALA A 451 12.62 17.74 -25.09
N VAL A 452 12.17 17.41 -23.88
CA VAL A 452 12.97 16.65 -22.91
C VAL A 452 13.30 15.25 -23.41
N PRO A 453 12.33 14.39 -23.77
CA PRO A 453 12.68 13.07 -24.29
C PRO A 453 13.53 13.15 -25.57
N ALA A 454 13.31 14.12 -26.46
CA ALA A 454 14.17 14.32 -27.63
C ALA A 454 15.62 14.66 -27.25
N SER A 455 15.84 15.51 -26.24
CA SER A 455 17.20 15.87 -25.78
C SER A 455 17.97 14.70 -25.17
N TYR A 456 17.26 13.70 -24.65
CA TYR A 456 17.81 12.45 -24.14
C TYR A 456 17.84 11.32 -25.18
N GLY A 457 17.35 11.56 -26.40
CA GLY A 457 17.25 10.53 -27.45
C GLY A 457 16.19 9.45 -27.20
N ASP A 458 15.23 9.69 -26.29
CA ASP A 458 14.14 8.77 -25.97
C ASP A 458 13.03 8.85 -27.03
N LYS A 459 13.25 8.14 -28.14
CA LYS A 459 12.31 8.09 -29.27
C LYS A 459 10.96 7.46 -28.90
N GLU A 460 10.95 6.52 -27.95
CA GLU A 460 9.72 5.85 -27.54
C GLU A 460 8.81 6.82 -26.80
N GLN A 461 9.36 7.62 -25.89
CA GLN A 461 8.60 8.64 -25.19
C GLN A 461 8.14 9.77 -26.13
N VAL A 462 8.97 10.20 -27.09
CA VAL A 462 8.53 11.17 -28.12
C VAL A 462 7.32 10.63 -28.88
N GLN A 463 7.37 9.39 -29.37
CA GLN A 463 6.24 8.77 -30.06
C GLN A 463 5.01 8.57 -29.17
N ALA A 464 5.19 8.37 -27.87
CA ALA A 464 4.08 8.27 -26.92
C ALA A 464 3.39 9.63 -26.69
N VAL A 465 4.14 10.72 -26.76
CA VAL A 465 3.66 12.11 -26.62
C VAL A 465 2.98 12.62 -27.91
N GLU A 466 3.39 12.13 -29.08
CA GLU A 466 2.83 12.54 -30.38
C GLU A 466 1.49 11.87 -30.75
N LYS A 467 1.08 10.84 -30.01
CA LYS A 467 -0.20 10.15 -30.17
C LYS A 467 -1.31 10.85 -29.42
#